data_AF-W8T923-F1
#
_entry.id   AF-W8T923-F1
#
_cell.length_a   1.000
_cell.length_b   1.000
_cell.length_c   1.000
_cell.angle_alpha   90.00
_cell.angle_beta   90.00
_cell.angle_gamma   90.00
#
_symmetry.space_group_name_H-M   'P 1'
#
loop_
_entity.id
_entity.type
_entity.pdbx_description
1 polymer ?
#
loop_
_entity_poly.entity_id
_entity_poly.type
_entity_poly.pdbx_seq_one_letter_code
_entity_poly.pdbx_strand_id
1 'polypeptide(L)'
;MKLFSRKTVMMMSLAMLTLVLSVGCMNPDPEKPDTKQPQQTENNGQTKKVTKFIEASRELRDTNELTLLDEFEIDIEGDGQMEYVQMFTAAQRDQSGSIMWDDGQNWLLTVRGEGKEYVLFEGYVQLGEIKYWAYTAGSDSKLHITTIQPGSASLQVMDFEYDADKDGFEGTEILNPENVNLMHSSVNVE
;
A
#
# COMPACT_ATOMS: atom_id res chain seq x y z
N MET A 1 41.48 48.85 31.07
CA MET A 1 42.49 48.68 32.15
C MET A 1 42.43 47.21 32.59
N LYS A 2 43.55 46.47 32.46
CA LYS A 2 43.81 45.04 32.84
C LYS A 2 42.99 44.00 32.05
N LEU A 3 43.49 43.18 31.11
CA LEU A 3 44.71 42.37 30.95
C LEU A 3 44.88 41.27 32.01
N PHE A 4 45.26 40.08 31.51
CA PHE A 4 45.73 38.81 32.13
C PHE A 4 44.75 37.63 31.98
N SER A 5 45.10 36.37 31.64
CA SER A 5 46.26 35.68 31.03
C SER A 5 46.35 34.26 31.63
N ARG A 6 46.43 33.25 30.74
CA ARG A 6 47.26 32.02 30.81
C ARG A 6 46.92 30.83 31.73
N LYS A 7 46.88 29.65 31.05
CA LYS A 7 47.70 28.42 31.23
C LYS A 7 47.20 27.23 32.07
N THR A 8 46.89 26.15 31.34
CA THR A 8 47.54 24.81 31.28
C THR A 8 47.58 23.80 32.45
N VAL A 9 47.37 22.53 32.06
CA VAL A 9 47.92 21.20 32.53
C VAL A 9 47.15 20.38 33.59
N MET A 10 46.74 19.16 33.19
CA MET A 10 47.00 17.82 33.82
C MET A 10 46.29 16.77 32.91
N MET A 11 46.84 15.79 32.20
CA MET A 11 47.93 14.79 32.32
C MET A 11 47.67 13.64 33.30
N MET A 12 47.55 12.42 32.75
CA MET A 12 47.80 11.04 33.28
C MET A 12 46.81 10.06 32.62
N SER A 13 47.08 8.82 32.20
CA SER A 13 48.25 7.92 32.18
C SER A 13 47.82 6.69 31.32
N LEU A 14 48.62 6.24 30.35
CA LEU A 14 49.56 5.10 30.42
C LEU A 14 48.92 3.70 30.34
N ALA A 15 49.17 2.99 29.23
CA ALA A 15 49.56 1.57 29.23
C ALA A 15 50.23 1.21 27.89
N MET A 16 51.43 0.65 28.00
CA MET A 16 52.38 0.27 26.95
C MET A 16 52.54 -1.25 27.07
N LEU A 17 52.47 -2.02 25.97
CA LEU A 17 53.14 -3.32 25.92
C LEU A 17 53.50 -3.73 24.47
N THR A 18 54.77 -4.07 24.32
CA THR A 18 55.60 -4.38 23.13
C THR A 18 55.42 -5.82 22.62
N LEU A 19 55.42 -6.06 21.29
CA LEU A 19 56.49 -6.65 20.42
C LEU A 19 56.97 -8.07 20.84
N VAL A 20 57.02 -9.15 20.03
CA VAL A 20 57.86 -9.41 18.82
C VAL A 20 57.40 -10.71 18.10
N LEU A 21 57.69 -10.74 16.80
CA LEU A 21 57.53 -11.74 15.72
C LEU A 21 58.06 -13.17 15.96
N SER A 22 57.45 -14.14 15.27
CA SER A 22 58.18 -15.24 14.60
C SER A 22 57.54 -15.61 13.27
N VAL A 23 58.36 -15.67 12.23
CA VAL A 23 58.05 -16.16 10.87
C VAL A 23 58.55 -17.61 10.81
N GLY A 24 57.72 -18.53 10.29
CA GLY A 24 58.10 -19.89 9.95
C GLY A 24 57.52 -20.28 8.58
N CYS A 25 58.38 -20.77 7.70
CA CYS A 25 58.12 -21.13 6.30
C CYS A 25 57.72 -22.61 6.08
N MET A 26 57.22 -22.91 4.86
CA MET A 26 57.01 -24.22 4.17
C MET A 26 55.71 -24.99 4.50
N ASN A 27 54.84 -25.42 3.57
CA ASN A 27 54.96 -25.87 2.14
C ASN A 27 53.65 -25.62 1.31
N PRO A 28 53.64 -25.83 -0.03
CA PRO A 28 52.60 -25.38 -0.97
C PRO A 28 51.53 -26.42 -1.43
N ASP A 29 50.38 -25.86 -1.88
CA ASP A 29 49.30 -26.32 -2.80
C ASP A 29 48.33 -27.47 -2.42
N PRO A 30 47.04 -27.48 -2.89
CA PRO A 30 46.57 -26.94 -4.19
C PRO A 30 45.30 -26.05 -4.19
N GLU A 31 45.23 -25.22 -5.25
CA GLU A 31 44.06 -24.58 -5.89
C GLU A 31 42.68 -24.71 -5.21
N LYS A 32 42.11 -23.56 -4.85
CA LYS A 32 40.65 -23.38 -4.67
C LYS A 32 40.16 -22.26 -5.59
N PRO A 33 39.04 -22.46 -6.31
CA PRO A 33 38.58 -21.53 -7.34
C PRO A 33 38.08 -20.21 -6.75
N ASP A 34 38.35 -19.14 -7.51
CA ASP A 34 37.90 -17.76 -7.34
C ASP A 34 36.53 -17.64 -6.68
N THR A 35 36.50 -17.27 -5.40
CA THR A 35 35.28 -16.72 -4.80
C THR A 35 35.28 -15.23 -5.07
N LYS A 36 34.80 -14.85 -6.27
CA LYS A 36 34.35 -13.47 -6.50
C LYS A 36 33.18 -13.21 -5.56
N GLN A 37 33.49 -12.54 -4.46
CA GLN A 37 32.54 -11.91 -3.57
C GLN A 37 31.54 -11.12 -4.44
N PRO A 38 30.23 -11.44 -4.41
CA PRO A 38 29.25 -10.59 -5.07
C PRO A 38 29.35 -9.21 -4.43
N GLN A 39 29.75 -8.23 -5.25
CA GLN A 39 29.62 -6.82 -4.93
C GLN A 39 28.18 -6.61 -4.48
N GLN A 40 28.03 -6.09 -3.26
CA GLN A 40 26.78 -5.54 -2.78
C GLN A 40 26.29 -4.54 -3.83
N THR A 41 25.32 -4.98 -4.62
CA THR A 41 24.50 -4.06 -5.38
C THR A 41 23.59 -3.46 -4.34
N GLU A 42 23.87 -2.21 -3.97
CA GLU A 42 22.89 -1.36 -3.32
C GLU A 42 21.69 -1.29 -4.27
N ASN A 43 20.72 -2.19 -4.04
CA ASN A 43 19.40 -2.06 -4.61
C ASN A 43 18.80 -0.83 -3.96
N ASN A 44 19.01 0.32 -4.61
CA ASN A 44 18.21 1.50 -4.40
C ASN A 44 16.82 1.17 -4.97
N GLY A 45 16.05 0.42 -4.17
CA GLY A 45 14.74 -0.11 -4.51
C GLY A 45 13.72 1.02 -4.59
N GLN A 46 13.77 1.78 -5.68
CA GLN A 46 12.60 2.50 -6.15
C GLN A 46 11.62 1.45 -6.66
N THR A 47 10.77 0.96 -5.77
CA THR A 47 9.58 0.19 -6.14
C THR A 47 8.81 1.05 -7.12
N LYS A 48 8.75 0.63 -8.39
CA LYS A 48 8.01 1.34 -9.42
C LYS A 48 6.53 1.33 -9.01
N LYS A 49 6.01 2.50 -8.63
CA LYS A 49 4.59 2.70 -8.33
C LYS A 49 3.79 2.30 -9.57
N VAL A 50 2.94 1.27 -9.45
CA VAL A 50 2.06 0.84 -10.54
C VAL A 50 0.83 1.73 -10.48
N THR A 51 0.57 2.48 -11.55
CA THR A 51 -0.60 3.34 -11.67
C THR A 51 -1.45 2.95 -12.87
N LYS A 52 -2.77 3.10 -12.73
CA LYS A 52 -3.78 2.85 -13.75
C LYS A 52 -4.79 3.98 -13.70
N PHE A 53 -5.04 4.59 -14.85
CA PHE A 53 -6.11 5.57 -14.99
C PHE A 53 -7.47 4.88 -15.20
N ILE A 54 -8.51 5.39 -14.56
CA ILE A 54 -9.89 4.92 -14.60
C ILE A 54 -10.74 6.05 -15.16
N GLU A 55 -11.14 5.90 -16.42
CA GLU A 55 -12.08 6.78 -17.09
C GLU A 55 -13.53 6.42 -16.73
N ALA A 56 -14.45 7.33 -16.99
CA ALA A 56 -15.88 7.06 -16.89
C ALA A 56 -16.28 5.90 -17.81
N SER A 57 -17.09 4.98 -17.29
CA SER A 57 -17.61 3.84 -18.02
C SER A 57 -18.55 4.29 -19.12
N ARG A 58 -18.47 3.62 -20.28
CA ARG A 58 -19.37 3.91 -21.42
C ARG A 58 -20.81 3.51 -21.17
N GLU A 59 -21.00 2.54 -20.28
CA GLU A 59 -22.29 1.99 -19.89
C GLU A 59 -22.26 1.80 -18.37
N LEU A 60 -23.41 2.05 -17.73
CA LEU A 60 -23.57 1.86 -16.29
C LEU A 60 -23.70 0.38 -15.97
N ARG A 61 -23.08 -0.08 -14.89
CA ARG A 61 -23.24 -1.47 -14.43
C ARG A 61 -24.66 -1.71 -13.94
N ASP A 62 -25.26 -2.78 -14.42
CA ASP A 62 -26.53 -3.28 -13.91
C ASP A 62 -26.34 -3.81 -12.49
N THR A 63 -26.94 -3.12 -11.53
CA THR A 63 -26.88 -3.46 -10.10
C THR A 63 -28.19 -4.04 -9.57
N ASN A 64 -29.17 -4.34 -10.43
CA ASN A 64 -30.49 -4.81 -10.00
C ASN A 64 -30.45 -6.15 -9.26
N GLU A 65 -29.48 -7.00 -9.58
CA GLU A 65 -29.27 -8.30 -8.92
C GLU A 65 -28.22 -8.26 -7.80
N LEU A 66 -27.63 -7.08 -7.53
CA LEU A 66 -26.64 -6.91 -6.47
C LEU A 66 -27.26 -6.30 -5.22
N THR A 67 -26.69 -6.66 -4.06
CA THR A 67 -27.02 -6.05 -2.78
C THR A 67 -26.11 -4.85 -2.54
N LEU A 68 -26.71 -3.67 -2.33
CA LEU A 68 -26.00 -2.50 -1.80
C LEU A 68 -25.62 -2.76 -0.32
N LEU A 69 -24.32 -2.67 -0.04
CA LEU A 69 -23.75 -2.83 1.31
C LEU A 69 -23.54 -1.50 1.99
N ASP A 70 -22.99 -0.53 1.26
CA ASP A 70 -22.62 0.77 1.79
C ASP A 70 -22.70 1.85 0.70
N GLU A 71 -23.02 3.07 1.13
CA GLU A 71 -23.16 4.25 0.27
C GLU A 71 -22.66 5.48 1.01
N PHE A 72 -21.81 6.26 0.34
CA PHE A 72 -21.26 7.52 0.84
C PHE A 72 -21.42 8.61 -0.22
N GLU A 73 -22.05 9.73 0.17
CA GLU A 73 -22.33 10.88 -0.70
C GLU A 73 -21.22 11.94 -0.57
N ILE A 74 -20.73 12.43 -1.70
CA ILE A 74 -19.65 13.42 -1.77
C ILE A 74 -19.70 14.23 -3.09
N ASP A 75 -19.40 15.53 -3.01
CA ASP A 75 -19.18 16.39 -4.18
C ASP A 75 -17.68 16.33 -4.54
N ILE A 76 -17.37 15.54 -5.57
CA ILE A 76 -16.00 15.22 -5.99
C ILE A 76 -15.46 16.29 -6.92
N GLU A 77 -16.32 16.83 -7.79
CA GLU A 77 -15.96 17.82 -8.80
C GLU A 77 -16.03 19.27 -8.28
N GLY A 78 -16.65 19.48 -7.11
CA GLY A 78 -16.79 20.77 -6.44
C GLY A 78 -17.84 21.67 -7.10
N ASP A 79 -18.79 21.08 -7.83
CA ASP A 79 -19.80 21.80 -8.61
C ASP A 79 -21.14 21.94 -7.87
N GLY A 80 -21.26 21.34 -6.68
CA GLY A 80 -22.45 21.31 -5.85
C GLY A 80 -23.46 20.22 -6.21
N GLN A 81 -23.17 19.37 -7.20
CA GLN A 81 -23.85 18.09 -7.40
C GLN A 81 -23.16 17.03 -6.57
N MET A 82 -23.90 15.97 -6.24
CA MET A 82 -23.39 14.91 -5.40
C MET A 82 -23.14 13.65 -6.23
N GLU A 83 -21.95 13.09 -6.04
CA GLU A 83 -21.60 11.74 -6.44
C GLU A 83 -21.79 10.77 -5.26
N TYR A 84 -21.96 9.49 -5.59
CA TYR A 84 -22.13 8.42 -4.63
C TYR A 84 -21.02 7.39 -4.81
N VAL A 85 -20.24 7.17 -3.76
CA VAL A 85 -19.38 5.99 -3.63
C VAL A 85 -20.25 4.86 -3.13
N GLN A 86 -20.42 3.81 -3.92
CA GLN A 86 -21.34 2.70 -3.64
C GLN A 86 -20.60 1.37 -3.69
N MET A 87 -20.78 0.57 -2.64
CA MET A 87 -20.23 -0.78 -2.55
C MET A 87 -21.35 -1.81 -2.61
N PHE A 88 -21.24 -2.71 -3.59
CA PHE A 88 -22.19 -3.78 -3.83
C PHE A 88 -21.54 -5.16 -3.70
N THR A 89 -22.37 -6.15 -3.41
CA THR A 89 -21.99 -7.56 -3.46
C THR A 89 -23.09 -8.42 -4.08
N ALA A 90 -22.73 -9.55 -4.69
CA ALA A 90 -23.69 -10.52 -5.21
C ALA A 90 -24.42 -11.31 -4.10
N ALA A 91 -23.86 -11.35 -2.88
CA ALA A 91 -24.51 -11.99 -1.74
C ALA A 91 -25.85 -11.30 -1.43
N GLN A 92 -26.90 -12.10 -1.25
CA GLN A 92 -28.25 -11.62 -1.00
C GLN A 92 -28.53 -11.48 0.50
N ARG A 93 -29.58 -10.72 0.85
CA ARG A 93 -30.08 -10.64 2.23
C ARG A 93 -31.06 -11.76 2.53
N ASP A 94 -31.01 -12.31 3.74
CA ASP A 94 -32.02 -13.24 4.24
C ASP A 94 -33.30 -12.49 4.67
N GLN A 95 -34.28 -13.23 5.21
CA GLN A 95 -35.55 -12.67 5.69
C GLN A 95 -35.38 -11.68 6.87
N SER A 96 -34.25 -11.72 7.58
CA SER A 96 -33.93 -10.79 8.67
C SER A 96 -33.20 -9.53 8.19
N GLY A 97 -32.82 -9.48 6.90
CA GLY A 97 -32.02 -8.39 6.33
C GLY A 97 -30.51 -8.58 6.46
N SER A 98 -30.08 -9.69 7.07
CA SER A 98 -28.65 -10.04 7.23
C SER A 98 -28.09 -10.55 5.91
N ILE A 99 -26.83 -10.22 5.60
CA ILE A 99 -26.18 -10.72 4.39
C ILE A 99 -25.91 -12.22 4.53
N MET A 100 -26.32 -13.01 3.54
CA MET A 100 -26.01 -14.43 3.42
C MET A 100 -24.65 -14.58 2.75
N TRP A 101 -23.58 -14.42 3.54
CA TRP A 101 -22.21 -14.60 3.07
C TRP A 101 -21.94 -16.06 2.63
N ASP A 102 -21.14 -16.22 1.57
CA ASP A 102 -20.61 -17.49 1.08
C ASP A 102 -19.07 -17.47 1.21
N ASP A 103 -18.40 -18.56 0.82
CA ASP A 103 -16.94 -18.66 0.78
C ASP A 103 -16.32 -17.71 -0.25
N GLY A 104 -17.12 -17.14 -1.15
CA GLY A 104 -16.74 -16.03 -2.01
C GLY A 104 -17.87 -15.56 -2.90
N GLN A 105 -17.78 -14.31 -3.36
CA GLN A 105 -18.79 -13.70 -4.21
C GLN A 105 -18.20 -12.55 -5.02
N ASN A 106 -18.95 -12.07 -6.02
CA ASN A 106 -18.59 -10.87 -6.76
C ASN A 106 -18.85 -9.62 -5.93
N TRP A 107 -17.94 -8.66 -6.04
CA TRP A 107 -18.01 -7.33 -5.44
C TRP A 107 -17.84 -6.27 -6.53
N LEU A 108 -18.48 -5.13 -6.30
CA LEU A 108 -18.42 -3.96 -7.16
C LEU A 108 -18.31 -2.71 -6.30
N LEU A 109 -17.29 -1.89 -6.54
CA LEU A 109 -17.13 -0.56 -5.95
C LEU A 109 -17.14 0.47 -7.07
N THR A 110 -18.10 1.39 -7.02
CA THR A 110 -18.27 2.42 -8.03
C THR A 110 -18.38 3.80 -7.42
N VAL A 111 -17.99 4.80 -8.19
CA VAL A 111 -18.37 6.20 -7.97
C VAL A 111 -19.34 6.59 -9.08
N ARG A 112 -20.52 7.11 -8.73
CA ARG A 112 -21.58 7.47 -9.70
C ARG A 112 -22.09 8.89 -9.46
N GLY A 113 -22.23 9.66 -10.52
CA GLY A 113 -22.83 11.00 -10.51
C GLY A 113 -23.03 11.51 -11.93
N GLU A 114 -24.04 12.35 -12.14
CA GLU A 114 -24.37 12.96 -13.44
C GLU A 114 -24.40 12.01 -14.66
N GLY A 115 -24.75 10.74 -14.46
CA GLY A 115 -24.76 9.72 -15.52
C GLY A 115 -23.37 9.16 -15.89
N LYS A 116 -22.32 9.56 -15.17
CA LYS A 116 -21.00 8.94 -15.18
C LYS A 116 -20.93 7.82 -14.15
N GLU A 117 -20.11 6.80 -14.44
CA GLU A 117 -19.76 5.76 -13.49
C GLU A 117 -18.29 5.41 -13.60
N TYR A 118 -17.56 5.52 -12.49
CA TYR A 118 -16.17 5.08 -12.39
C TYR A 118 -16.14 3.77 -11.61
N VAL A 119 -15.72 2.68 -12.26
CA VAL A 119 -15.58 1.37 -11.63
C VAL A 119 -14.20 1.27 -10.99
N LEU A 120 -14.14 1.48 -9.68
CA LEU A 120 -12.90 1.41 -8.90
C LEU A 120 -12.47 -0.03 -8.65
N PHE A 121 -13.46 -0.91 -8.42
CA PHE A 121 -13.24 -2.34 -8.26
C PHE A 121 -14.39 -3.14 -8.86
N GLU A 122 -14.06 -4.22 -9.56
CA GLU A 122 -15.01 -5.25 -9.99
C GLU A 122 -14.31 -6.61 -10.00
N GLY A 123 -14.82 -7.58 -9.23
CA GLY A 123 -14.18 -8.89 -9.19
C GLY A 123 -14.74 -9.84 -8.13
N TYR A 124 -14.31 -11.10 -8.24
CA TYR A 124 -14.63 -12.14 -7.28
C TYR A 124 -13.65 -12.11 -6.11
N VAL A 125 -14.16 -12.11 -4.87
CA VAL A 125 -13.37 -12.16 -3.64
C VAL A 125 -13.67 -13.47 -2.93
N GLN A 126 -12.62 -14.29 -2.74
CA GLN A 126 -12.70 -15.55 -2.02
C GLN A 126 -12.17 -15.38 -0.60
N LEU A 127 -12.96 -15.84 0.39
CA LEU A 127 -12.60 -15.85 1.81
C LEU A 127 -12.11 -14.49 2.31
N GLY A 128 -12.86 -13.44 1.97
CA GLY A 128 -12.50 -12.07 2.25
C GLY A 128 -13.63 -11.10 1.95
N GLU A 129 -13.31 -9.82 2.10
CA GLU A 129 -14.20 -8.70 1.86
C GLU A 129 -13.41 -7.55 1.23
N ILE A 130 -14.12 -6.54 0.74
CA ILE A 130 -13.49 -5.28 0.35
C ILE A 130 -13.92 -4.23 1.36
N LYS A 131 -12.93 -3.50 1.85
CA LYS A 131 -13.15 -2.30 2.66
C LYS A 131 -12.65 -1.11 1.90
N TYR A 132 -13.33 0.02 2.05
CA TYR A 132 -12.87 1.28 1.50
C TYR A 132 -12.94 2.38 2.56
N TRP A 133 -12.14 3.42 2.34
CA TRP A 133 -12.19 4.66 3.09
C TRP A 133 -12.16 5.81 2.09
N ALA A 134 -13.10 6.73 2.22
CA ALA A 134 -13.08 8.01 1.51
C ALA A 134 -12.53 9.09 2.45
N TYR A 135 -11.52 9.83 2.02
CA TYR A 135 -10.90 10.90 2.81
C TYR A 135 -10.24 11.95 1.92
N THR A 136 -10.08 13.16 2.45
CA THR A 136 -9.23 14.18 1.83
C THR A 136 -7.86 14.18 2.48
N ALA A 137 -6.79 14.24 1.69
CA ALA A 137 -5.42 14.33 2.20
C ALA A 137 -4.60 15.38 1.43
N GLY A 138 -3.44 15.74 1.98
CA GLY A 138 -2.54 16.72 1.37
C GLY A 138 -2.98 18.18 1.55
N SER A 139 -2.18 19.09 0.99
CA SER A 139 -2.46 20.54 1.02
C SER A 139 -3.50 20.97 -0.02
N ASP A 140 -3.72 20.14 -1.03
CA ASP A 140 -4.69 20.31 -2.11
C ASP A 140 -6.06 19.72 -1.77
N SER A 141 -6.21 19.05 -0.61
CA SER A 141 -7.48 18.46 -0.15
C SER A 141 -8.13 17.54 -1.17
N LYS A 142 -7.32 16.86 -1.99
CA LYS A 142 -7.83 15.94 -3.00
C LYS A 142 -8.56 14.77 -2.34
N LEU A 143 -9.62 14.32 -2.99
CA LEU A 143 -10.34 13.13 -2.57
C LEU A 143 -9.53 11.88 -2.91
N HIS A 144 -9.36 11.05 -1.89
CA HIS A 144 -8.82 9.70 -1.98
C HIS A 144 -9.90 8.70 -1.60
N ILE A 145 -9.97 7.63 -2.37
CA ILE A 145 -10.67 6.41 -1.99
C ILE A 145 -9.62 5.31 -1.92
N THR A 146 -9.30 4.84 -0.72
CA THR A 146 -8.39 3.71 -0.54
C THR A 146 -9.19 2.45 -0.29
N THR A 147 -8.86 1.37 -1.00
CA THR A 147 -9.43 0.04 -0.79
C THR A 147 -8.41 -0.92 -0.21
N ILE A 148 -8.85 -1.79 0.68
CA ILE A 148 -8.07 -2.96 1.14
C ILE A 148 -8.86 -4.22 0.81
N GLN A 149 -8.20 -5.15 0.14
CA GLN A 149 -8.72 -6.47 -0.20
C GLN A 149 -7.76 -7.55 0.34
N PRO A 150 -8.00 -8.06 1.55
CA PRO A 150 -7.36 -9.28 2.02
C PRO A 150 -8.04 -10.49 1.36
N GLY A 151 -7.24 -11.46 0.93
CA GLY A 151 -7.67 -12.79 0.53
C GLY A 151 -6.72 -13.85 1.10
N SER A 152 -7.05 -15.12 0.94
CA SER A 152 -6.23 -16.20 1.50
C SER A 152 -4.78 -16.21 1.00
N ALA A 153 -4.57 -15.79 -0.25
CA ALA A 153 -3.26 -15.74 -0.91
C ALA A 153 -2.97 -14.38 -1.56
N SER A 154 -3.67 -13.32 -1.13
CA SER A 154 -3.52 -11.97 -1.66
C SER A 154 -3.71 -10.93 -0.57
N LEU A 155 -3.00 -9.82 -0.68
CA LEU A 155 -3.27 -8.61 0.10
C LEU A 155 -3.04 -7.43 -0.81
N GLN A 156 -4.13 -6.82 -1.27
CA GLN A 156 -4.07 -5.65 -2.14
C GLN A 156 -4.53 -4.40 -1.41
N VAL A 157 -3.77 -3.32 -1.56
CA VAL A 157 -4.16 -1.96 -1.18
C VAL A 157 -4.02 -1.07 -2.41
N MET A 158 -5.14 -0.47 -2.81
CA MET A 158 -5.21 0.49 -3.90
C MET A 158 -5.65 1.84 -3.35
N ASP A 159 -5.08 2.92 -3.86
CA ASP A 159 -5.55 4.29 -3.60
C ASP A 159 -6.01 4.92 -4.90
N PHE A 160 -7.19 5.54 -4.91
CA PHE A 160 -7.78 6.20 -6.07
C PHE A 160 -7.88 7.69 -5.79
N GLU A 161 -7.13 8.49 -6.55
CA GLU A 161 -7.15 9.95 -6.48
C GLU A 161 -7.95 10.50 -7.67
N TYR A 162 -8.88 11.42 -7.43
CA TYR A 162 -9.61 12.06 -8.53
C TYR A 162 -8.73 13.10 -9.25
N ASP A 163 -8.67 13.00 -10.58
CA ASP A 163 -7.98 13.90 -11.49
C ASP A 163 -9.00 14.70 -12.31
N ALA A 164 -9.30 15.91 -11.85
CA ALA A 164 -10.26 16.81 -12.48
C ALA A 164 -9.84 17.27 -13.89
N ASP A 165 -8.53 17.31 -14.20
CA ASP A 165 -8.06 17.70 -15.53
C ASP A 165 -8.36 16.61 -16.57
N LYS A 166 -8.40 15.35 -16.14
CA LYS A 166 -8.68 14.19 -17.00
C LYS A 166 -10.07 13.60 -16.85
N ASP A 167 -10.88 14.10 -15.92
CA ASP A 167 -12.23 13.60 -15.61
C ASP A 167 -12.21 12.09 -15.31
N GLY A 168 -11.46 11.70 -14.28
CA GLY A 168 -11.34 10.30 -13.88
C GLY A 168 -10.44 10.07 -12.68
N PHE A 169 -10.20 8.81 -12.32
CA PHE A 169 -9.39 8.45 -11.16
C PHE A 169 -8.02 7.91 -11.56
N GLU A 170 -6.96 8.39 -10.92
CA GLU A 170 -5.66 7.73 -10.93
C GLU A 170 -5.61 6.69 -9.80
N GLY A 171 -5.74 5.41 -10.18
CA GLY A 171 -5.57 4.28 -9.29
C GLY A 171 -4.10 3.92 -9.13
N THR A 172 -3.63 3.94 -7.88
CA THR A 172 -2.28 3.58 -7.47
C THR A 172 -2.32 2.26 -6.71
N GLU A 173 -1.44 1.34 -7.07
CA GLU A 173 -1.14 0.20 -6.20
C GLU A 173 -0.17 0.62 -5.09
N ILE A 174 -0.65 0.57 -3.84
CA ILE A 174 0.13 0.89 -2.64
C ILE A 174 0.84 -0.36 -2.13
N LEU A 175 0.13 -1.50 -2.14
CA LEU A 175 0.64 -2.79 -1.68
C LEU A 175 -0.01 -3.92 -2.48
N ASN A 176 0.80 -4.78 -3.08
CA ASN A 176 0.36 -6.02 -3.71
C ASN A 176 1.55 -6.99 -3.79
N PRO A 177 1.90 -7.66 -2.68
CA PRO A 177 3.03 -8.56 -2.68
C PRO A 177 2.69 -9.78 -3.56
N GLU A 178 3.68 -10.29 -4.28
CA GLU A 178 3.53 -11.57 -4.97
C GLU A 178 3.64 -12.73 -3.98
N ASN A 179 2.93 -13.84 -4.24
CA ASN A 179 3.01 -15.09 -3.48
C ASN A 179 2.72 -14.92 -1.98
N VAL A 180 1.71 -14.12 -1.63
CA VAL A 180 1.28 -13.94 -0.24
C VAL A 180 0.78 -15.26 0.34
N ASN A 181 1.28 -15.61 1.52
CA ASN A 181 0.68 -16.62 2.38
C ASN A 181 0.17 -15.91 3.63
N LEU A 182 -1.13 -15.62 3.69
CA LEU A 182 -1.73 -14.86 4.77
C LEU A 182 -1.82 -15.75 6.02
N MET A 183 -0.96 -15.48 7.01
CA MET A 183 -0.88 -16.30 8.22
C MET A 183 -1.93 -15.94 9.28
N HIS A 184 -2.35 -14.68 9.34
CA HIS A 184 -3.25 -14.17 10.37
C HIS A 184 -3.92 -12.86 9.93
N SER A 185 -5.18 -12.67 10.31
CA SER A 185 -5.90 -11.40 10.26
C SER A 185 -6.70 -11.21 11.55
N SER A 186 -6.81 -9.96 11.99
CA SER A 186 -7.70 -9.58 13.09
C SER A 186 -9.10 -9.30 12.55
N VAL A 187 -10.13 -9.60 13.34
CA VAL A 187 -11.50 -9.16 13.07
C VAL A 187 -11.75 -7.80 13.72
N ASN A 188 -12.55 -6.95 13.08
CA ASN A 188 -13.12 -5.80 13.76
C ASN A 188 -14.32 -6.29 14.57
N VAL A 189 -14.38 -5.91 15.85
CA VAL A 189 -15.55 -6.12 16.70
C VAL A 189 -16.22 -4.75 16.81
N GLU A 190 -17.30 -4.55 16.07
CA GLU A 190 -18.16 -3.36 16.16
C GLU A 190 -19.34 -3.60 17.11
#